data_AF-A0A5K7ZCC7-F1
#
_entry.id   AF-A0A5K7ZCC7-F1
#
_cell.length_a   1.000
_cell.length_b   1.000
_cell.length_c   1.000
_cell.angle_alpha   90.00
_cell.angle_beta   90.00
_cell.angle_gamma   90.00
#
_symmetry.space_group_name_H-M   'P 1'
#
loop_
_entity.id
_entity.type
_entity.pdbx_description
1 polymer ?
#
loop_
_entity_poly.entity_id
_entity_poly.type
_entity_poly.pdbx_seq_one_letter_code
_entity_poly.pdbx_strand_id
1 'polypeptide(L)'
;MYSKTKIDNAGRALSKGVFKSEDHEIEAEIIFDDYRRAHLQPLTDATYLIQDWLAQFDKNFYIAQRLKRRPQILRKMRRFSVRLTQLQDIGGNRIIVDTNADVEELRKFLLKNIENAKSLSLHRETDYRVFGRDDTGYRALHMILNCAGLKIELQLRSRAQHHWAESIERTSVIYGQLLKENEGDRRVLDYFKTLSHVFFELECCREPTPQEKIELDDRRELAENIIDQGRRGELLYSRVNEDILHTLAGVERNRPSQFNNWILIFDWNTGQFVTWESISKDPVEAYDSYNKSENQYAESDGFEVVLVGSSDVSMIRRTHSHYFGIDGYDSVLQNLEASVAGFSKRKTIQGDARRVLLTLFRKKFWGRNTVSHDTLRNHYCKSVRDFAAAIAILESLDLIDKSTRTGAISLNASKQDEVKMYL
;
A
#
# COMPACT_ATOMS: atom_id res chain seq x y z
N MET A 1 26.82 23.36 -8.41
CA MET A 1 26.16 22.67 -7.29
C MET A 1 26.16 23.62 -6.08
N TYR A 2 25.01 23.87 -5.45
CA TYR A 2 24.92 24.79 -4.30
C TYR A 2 25.55 24.20 -3.04
N SER A 3 25.94 25.06 -2.08
CA SER A 3 26.41 24.60 -0.78
C SER A 3 25.28 23.95 0.03
N LYS A 4 25.62 22.98 0.91
CA LYS A 4 24.64 22.32 1.78
C LYS A 4 23.83 23.33 2.61
N THR A 5 24.49 24.38 3.10
CA THR A 5 23.84 25.46 3.85
C THR A 5 22.79 26.18 3.01
N LYS A 6 23.09 26.47 1.73
CA LYS A 6 22.14 27.12 0.82
C LYS A 6 20.91 26.24 0.56
N ILE A 7 21.14 24.95 0.32
CA ILE A 7 20.09 23.95 0.11
C ILE A 7 19.21 23.82 1.35
N ASP A 8 19.81 23.70 2.54
CA ASP A 8 19.09 23.57 3.80
C ASP A 8 18.27 24.84 4.14
N ASN A 9 18.80 26.03 3.80
CA ASN A 9 18.08 27.30 3.98
C ASN A 9 16.88 27.41 3.03
N ALA A 10 17.06 27.09 1.75
CA ALA A 10 15.97 27.05 0.76
C ALA A 10 14.86 26.09 1.18
N GLY A 11 15.23 24.84 1.52
CA GLY A 11 14.26 23.85 1.99
C GLY A 11 13.54 24.28 3.27
N ARG A 12 14.22 24.97 4.20
CA ARG A 12 13.60 25.51 5.42
C ARG A 12 12.61 26.63 5.11
N ALA A 13 12.96 27.56 4.21
CA ALA A 13 12.09 28.67 3.81
C ALA A 13 10.79 28.13 3.19
N LEU A 14 10.91 27.22 2.21
CA LEU A 14 9.77 26.57 1.56
C LEU A 14 8.94 25.72 2.53
N SER A 15 9.60 24.97 3.41
CA SER A 15 8.92 24.11 4.38
C SER A 15 8.07 24.92 5.36
N LYS A 16 8.53 26.12 5.75
CA LYS A 16 7.80 27.02 6.67
C LYS A 16 6.87 28.03 5.97
N GLY A 17 7.02 28.24 4.66
CA GLY A 17 6.34 29.32 3.94
C GLY A 17 6.75 30.70 4.42
N VAL A 18 8.02 30.89 4.82
CA VAL A 18 8.53 32.15 5.37
C VAL A 18 9.67 32.66 4.50
N PHE A 19 9.43 33.78 3.82
CA PHE A 19 10.36 34.40 2.88
C PHE A 19 10.67 35.84 3.27
N LYS A 20 11.87 36.32 2.88
CA LYS A 20 12.32 37.69 3.15
C LYS A 20 11.83 38.69 2.09
N SER A 21 11.60 38.20 0.88
CA SER A 21 11.14 38.91 -0.31
C SER A 21 10.65 37.89 -1.33
N GLU A 22 9.96 38.34 -2.37
CA GLU A 22 9.57 37.50 -3.52
C GLU A 22 10.80 36.89 -4.21
N ASP A 23 11.89 37.66 -4.39
CA ASP A 23 13.15 37.15 -4.95
C ASP A 23 13.73 35.98 -4.12
N HIS A 24 13.60 36.05 -2.80
CA HIS A 24 14.08 34.98 -1.91
C HIS A 24 13.20 33.73 -1.99
N GLU A 25 11.90 33.88 -2.27
CA GLU A 25 11.01 32.75 -2.55
C GLU A 25 11.43 32.07 -3.86
N ILE A 26 11.54 32.83 -4.95
CA ILE A 26 11.95 32.32 -6.27
C ILE A 26 13.33 31.63 -6.18
N GLU A 27 14.30 32.25 -5.51
CA GLU A 27 15.62 31.64 -5.31
C GLU A 27 15.52 30.31 -4.53
N ALA A 28 14.70 30.26 -3.48
CA ALA A 28 14.51 29.05 -2.70
C ALA A 28 13.88 27.92 -3.53
N GLU A 29 12.91 28.24 -4.40
CA GLU A 29 12.30 27.28 -5.33
C GLU A 29 13.32 26.71 -6.31
N ILE A 30 14.10 27.58 -6.97
CA ILE A 30 15.14 27.15 -7.92
C ILE A 30 16.15 26.22 -7.24
N ILE A 31 16.64 26.58 -6.06
CA ILE A 31 17.63 25.76 -5.33
C ILE A 31 17.05 24.41 -4.93
N PHE A 32 15.80 24.40 -4.47
CA PHE A 32 15.11 23.18 -4.09
C PHE A 32 14.92 22.24 -5.28
N ASP A 33 14.43 22.78 -6.39
CA ASP A 33 14.19 22.02 -7.61
C ASP A 33 15.50 21.51 -8.21
N ASP A 34 16.55 22.34 -8.27
CA ASP A 34 17.89 21.94 -8.69
C ASP A 34 18.45 20.80 -7.82
N TYR A 35 18.27 20.87 -6.50
CA TYR A 35 18.72 19.81 -5.59
C TYR A 35 17.93 18.52 -5.77
N ARG A 36 16.62 18.62 -5.96
CA ARG A 36 15.75 17.47 -6.22
C ARG A 36 16.06 16.83 -7.58
N ARG A 37 16.24 17.64 -8.63
CA ARG A 37 16.65 17.20 -9.98
C ARG A 37 17.96 16.43 -9.95
N ALA A 38 18.94 16.89 -9.16
CA ALA A 38 20.23 16.24 -9.04
C ALA A 38 20.16 14.76 -8.58
N HIS A 39 19.04 14.33 -7.97
CA HIS A 39 18.84 12.93 -7.58
C HIS A 39 18.37 12.02 -8.73
N LEU A 40 17.84 12.57 -9.82
CA LEU A 40 17.20 11.77 -10.86
C LEU A 40 18.19 10.94 -11.68
N GLN A 41 19.35 11.50 -12.03
CA GLN A 41 20.39 10.75 -12.75
C GLN A 41 20.95 9.61 -11.87
N PRO A 42 21.42 9.85 -10.62
CA PRO A 42 21.90 8.75 -9.77
C PRO A 42 20.82 7.72 -9.43
N LEU A 43 19.56 8.13 -9.33
CA LEU A 43 18.43 7.21 -9.18
C LEU A 43 18.33 6.28 -10.39
N THR A 44 18.34 6.84 -11.59
CA THR A 44 18.22 6.10 -12.85
C THR A 44 19.42 5.16 -13.07
N ASP A 45 20.64 5.64 -12.82
CA ASP A 45 21.85 4.82 -12.92
C ASP A 45 21.82 3.65 -11.94
N ALA A 46 21.39 3.89 -10.69
CA ALA A 46 21.22 2.84 -9.70
C ALA A 46 20.14 1.84 -10.12
N THR A 47 19.04 2.30 -10.71
CA THR A 47 17.97 1.42 -11.22
C THR A 47 18.49 0.50 -12.32
N TYR A 48 19.20 1.02 -13.32
CA TYR A 48 19.76 0.20 -14.40
C TYR A 48 20.78 -0.81 -13.88
N LEU A 49 21.70 -0.38 -13.01
CA LEU A 49 22.69 -1.28 -12.42
C LEU A 49 22.03 -2.42 -11.62
N ILE A 50 21.00 -2.09 -10.83
CA ILE A 50 20.24 -3.09 -10.08
C ILE A 50 19.49 -4.02 -11.02
N GLN A 51 18.88 -3.51 -12.10
CA GLN A 51 18.21 -4.33 -13.11
C GLN A 51 19.18 -5.33 -13.78
N ASP A 52 20.38 -4.88 -14.13
CA ASP A 52 21.41 -5.74 -14.72
C ASP A 52 21.79 -6.89 -13.78
N TRP A 53 21.88 -6.63 -12.47
CA TRP A 53 22.08 -7.70 -11.48
C TRP A 53 20.88 -8.63 -11.43
N LEU A 54 19.66 -8.08 -11.38
CA LEU A 54 18.44 -8.87 -11.28
C LEU A 54 18.18 -9.77 -12.50
N ALA A 55 18.84 -9.55 -13.63
CA ALA A 55 18.82 -10.50 -14.76
C ALA A 55 19.33 -11.90 -14.38
N GLN A 56 20.12 -12.01 -13.31
CA GLN A 56 20.63 -13.29 -12.76
C GLN A 56 19.86 -13.74 -11.50
N PHE A 57 18.80 -13.01 -11.11
CA PHE A 57 17.97 -13.37 -9.97
C PHE A 57 16.83 -14.28 -10.43
N ASP A 58 16.87 -15.55 -10.02
CA ASP A 58 16.00 -16.62 -10.52
C ASP A 58 14.58 -16.61 -9.90
N LYS A 59 13.98 -15.42 -9.73
CA LYS A 59 12.63 -15.25 -9.20
C LYS A 59 11.92 -14.09 -9.87
N ASN A 60 10.60 -14.14 -9.87
CA ASN A 60 9.80 -13.02 -10.35
C ASN A 60 10.03 -11.80 -9.46
N PHE A 61 10.33 -10.67 -10.09
CA PHE A 61 10.46 -9.39 -9.43
C PHE A 61 9.86 -8.29 -10.28
N TYR A 62 9.54 -7.18 -9.62
CA TYR A 62 9.16 -5.94 -10.27
C TYR A 62 9.94 -4.80 -9.68
N ILE A 63 10.54 -3.98 -10.53
CA ILE A 63 11.27 -2.79 -10.11
C ILE A 63 10.61 -1.54 -10.68
N ALA A 64 10.48 -0.53 -9.83
CA ALA A 64 10.05 0.80 -10.22
C ALA A 64 10.88 1.85 -9.50
N GLN A 65 11.21 2.92 -10.20
CA GLN A 65 11.80 4.12 -9.60
C GLN A 65 10.74 5.20 -9.42
N ARG A 66 10.89 5.99 -8.36
CA ARG A 66 10.01 7.11 -8.05
C ARG A 66 10.84 8.28 -7.53
N LEU A 67 10.62 9.45 -8.12
CA LEU A 67 11.14 10.71 -7.58
C LEU A 67 10.08 11.28 -6.63
N LYS A 68 10.50 11.60 -5.40
CA LYS A 68 9.57 12.10 -4.39
C LYS A 68 9.01 13.46 -4.79
N ARG A 69 7.72 13.66 -4.49
CA ARG A 69 6.95 14.87 -4.80
C ARG A 69 7.36 16.04 -3.91
N ARG A 70 7.34 17.26 -4.43
CA ARG A 70 7.70 18.47 -3.66
C ARG A 70 6.86 18.61 -2.38
N PRO A 71 5.52 18.51 -2.40
CA PRO A 71 4.73 18.65 -1.18
C PRO A 71 5.05 17.59 -0.11
N GLN A 72 5.33 16.35 -0.53
CA GLN A 72 5.73 15.25 0.37
C GLN A 72 7.10 15.49 1.01
N ILE A 73 8.05 16.08 0.29
CA ILE A 73 9.36 16.47 0.83
C ILE A 73 9.17 17.56 1.90
N LEU A 74 8.44 18.63 1.56
CA LEU A 74 8.23 19.77 2.45
C LEU A 74 7.45 19.37 3.72
N ARG A 75 6.40 18.54 3.60
CA ARG A 75 5.68 17.96 4.76
C ARG A 75 6.60 17.13 5.65
N LYS A 76 7.41 16.24 5.07
CA LYS A 76 8.35 15.40 5.84
C LYS A 76 9.36 16.25 6.60
N MET A 77 9.86 17.32 5.98
CA MET A 77 10.74 18.29 6.65
C MET A 77 10.05 18.96 7.84
N ARG A 78 8.79 19.41 7.68
CA ARG A 78 8.01 20.01 8.77
C ARG A 78 7.82 19.02 9.93
N ARG A 79 7.34 17.82 9.63
CA ARG A 79 6.96 16.82 10.65
C ARG A 79 8.15 16.37 11.50
N PHE A 80 9.31 16.14 10.89
CA PHE A 80 10.48 15.65 11.63
C PHE A 80 11.50 16.74 11.97
N SER A 81 11.23 18.01 11.60
CA SER A 81 12.17 19.12 11.79
C SER A 81 13.57 18.83 11.23
N VAL A 82 13.64 18.10 10.12
CA VAL A 82 14.90 17.70 9.46
C VAL A 82 15.26 18.67 8.34
N ARG A 83 16.57 18.75 8.05
CA ARG A 83 17.08 19.55 6.93
C ARG A 83 16.92 18.81 5.61
N LEU A 84 16.83 19.55 4.50
CA LEU A 84 16.65 18.97 3.17
C LEU A 84 17.77 18.00 2.82
N THR A 85 19.03 18.37 3.10
CA THR A 85 20.19 17.50 2.84
C THR A 85 20.29 16.26 3.75
N GLN A 86 19.45 16.16 4.78
CA GLN A 86 19.38 14.99 5.65
C GLN A 86 18.36 13.94 5.19
N LEU A 87 17.45 14.31 4.28
CA LEU A 87 16.50 13.38 3.69
C LEU A 87 17.23 12.32 2.87
N GLN A 88 16.74 11.08 2.95
CA GLN A 88 17.38 9.90 2.34
C GLN A 88 16.52 9.30 1.23
N ASP A 89 15.28 9.78 1.09
CA ASP A 89 14.23 9.22 0.23
C ASP A 89 13.74 10.27 -0.79
N ILE A 90 14.64 11.10 -1.33
CA ILE A 90 14.31 12.02 -2.43
C ILE A 90 14.16 11.23 -3.73
N GLY A 91 15.15 10.39 -4.05
CA GLY A 91 15.06 9.37 -5.09
C GLY A 91 14.92 8.01 -4.44
N GLY A 92 13.97 7.20 -4.91
CA GLY A 92 13.75 5.87 -4.36
C GLY A 92 13.40 4.83 -5.42
N ASN A 93 13.88 3.61 -5.19
CA ASN A 93 13.58 2.41 -5.94
C ASN A 93 12.74 1.47 -5.08
N ARG A 94 11.83 0.75 -5.72
CA ARG A 94 11.03 -0.29 -5.08
C ARG A 94 11.18 -1.57 -5.86
N ILE A 95 11.56 -2.64 -5.17
CA ILE A 95 11.51 -4.00 -5.72
C ILE A 95 10.43 -4.79 -4.98
N ILE A 96 9.53 -5.39 -5.74
CA ILE A 96 8.46 -6.25 -5.24
C ILE A 96 8.74 -7.67 -5.71
N VAL A 97 8.72 -8.61 -4.79
CA VAL A 97 8.84 -10.06 -5.02
C VAL A 97 7.63 -10.78 -4.44
N ASP A 98 7.44 -12.06 -4.76
CA ASP A 98 6.21 -12.78 -4.43
C ASP A 98 6.00 -12.93 -2.91
N THR A 99 7.01 -13.41 -2.19
CA THR A 99 6.90 -13.75 -0.75
C THR A 99 7.94 -13.03 0.12
N ASN A 100 7.74 -13.05 1.44
CA ASN A 100 8.71 -12.49 2.39
C ASN A 100 10.03 -13.27 2.42
N ALA A 101 10.01 -14.57 2.11
CA ALA A 101 11.22 -15.38 1.95
C ALA A 101 12.05 -14.90 0.74
N ASP A 102 11.38 -14.60 -0.37
CA ASP A 102 12.04 -14.04 -1.56
C ASP A 102 12.67 -12.68 -1.27
N VAL A 103 12.09 -11.87 -0.37
CA VAL A 103 12.70 -10.60 0.06
C VAL A 103 14.04 -10.86 0.76
N GLU A 104 14.15 -11.90 1.58
CA GLU A 104 15.42 -12.24 2.25
C GLU A 104 16.47 -12.77 1.27
N GLU A 105 16.07 -13.57 0.29
CA GLU A 105 16.97 -14.03 -0.77
C GLU A 105 17.43 -12.87 -1.66
N LEU A 106 16.52 -11.99 -2.05
CA LEU A 106 16.82 -10.78 -2.79
C LEU A 106 17.78 -9.88 -2.01
N ARG A 107 17.55 -9.69 -0.71
CA ARG A 107 18.45 -8.92 0.17
C ARG A 107 19.88 -9.47 0.11
N LYS A 108 20.05 -10.78 0.32
CA LYS A 108 21.38 -11.43 0.27
C LYS A 108 22.03 -11.29 -1.10
N PHE A 109 21.26 -11.47 -2.17
CA PHE A 109 21.69 -11.29 -3.54
C PHE A 109 22.20 -9.86 -3.80
N LEU A 110 21.42 -8.85 -3.39
CA LEU A 110 21.78 -7.44 -3.56
C LEU A 110 23.02 -7.08 -2.73
N LEU A 111 23.10 -7.49 -1.46
CA LEU A 111 24.26 -7.22 -0.61
C LEU A 111 25.56 -7.71 -1.26
N LYS A 112 25.57 -8.94 -1.78
CA LYS A 112 26.72 -9.51 -2.49
C LYS A 112 27.12 -8.67 -3.72
N ASN A 113 26.15 -8.18 -4.50
CA ASN A 113 26.45 -7.37 -5.67
C ASN A 113 26.93 -5.95 -5.29
N ILE A 114 26.33 -5.35 -4.25
CA ILE A 114 26.72 -4.03 -3.72
C ILE A 114 28.15 -4.06 -3.20
N GLU A 115 28.57 -5.11 -2.51
CA GLU A 115 29.97 -5.27 -2.04
C GLU A 115 30.99 -5.26 -3.18
N ASN A 116 30.60 -5.74 -4.37
CA ASN A 116 31.46 -5.79 -5.56
C ASN A 116 31.32 -4.55 -6.46
N ALA A 117 30.35 -3.67 -6.18
CA ALA A 117 30.07 -2.50 -6.98
C ALA A 117 31.05 -1.36 -6.67
N LYS A 118 31.49 -0.63 -7.71
CA LYS A 118 32.35 0.56 -7.56
C LYS A 118 31.56 1.88 -7.51
N SER A 119 30.42 1.93 -8.19
CA SER A 119 29.61 3.14 -8.36
C SER A 119 28.57 3.36 -7.26
N LEU A 120 28.34 2.35 -6.42
CA LEU A 120 27.29 2.32 -5.42
C LEU A 120 27.77 1.60 -4.16
N SER A 121 27.35 2.07 -2.99
CA SER A 121 27.65 1.42 -1.70
C SER A 121 26.45 1.46 -0.75
N LEU A 122 26.36 0.49 0.17
CA LEU A 122 25.35 0.49 1.22
C LEU A 122 25.72 1.50 2.32
N HIS A 123 24.84 2.46 2.60
CA HIS A 123 24.99 3.40 3.71
C HIS A 123 24.30 2.93 4.99
N ARG A 124 23.08 2.37 4.87
CA ARG A 124 22.29 1.90 6.02
C ARG A 124 21.26 0.89 5.57
N GLU A 125 21.00 -0.11 6.40
CA GLU A 125 19.87 -1.03 6.24
C GLU A 125 18.91 -0.91 7.43
N THR A 126 17.62 -1.07 7.20
CA THR A 126 16.62 -1.13 8.28
C THR A 126 15.50 -2.08 7.87
N ASP A 127 15.30 -3.13 8.67
CA ASP A 127 14.27 -4.13 8.44
C ASP A 127 13.05 -3.87 9.32
N TYR A 128 11.93 -3.47 8.70
CA TYR A 128 10.65 -3.30 9.40
C TYR A 128 9.75 -4.54 9.27
N ARG A 129 10.16 -5.60 8.57
CA ARG A 129 9.28 -6.74 8.23
C ARG A 129 8.92 -7.58 9.43
N VAL A 130 9.75 -7.64 10.46
CA VAL A 130 9.54 -8.49 11.65
C VAL A 130 8.50 -7.87 12.60
N PHE A 131 8.68 -6.61 12.97
CA PHE A 131 7.81 -5.95 13.96
C PHE A 131 6.74 -5.04 13.34
N GLY A 132 6.93 -4.61 12.09
CA GLY A 132 6.21 -3.46 11.53
C GLY A 132 6.62 -2.16 12.23
N ARG A 133 6.18 -1.02 11.69
CA ARG A 133 6.30 0.25 12.42
C ARG A 133 5.25 0.35 13.52
N ASP A 134 5.63 0.91 14.67
CA ASP A 134 4.76 1.02 15.83
C ASP A 134 3.51 1.86 15.60
N ASP A 135 3.62 2.86 14.72
CA ASP A 135 2.58 3.84 14.41
C ASP A 135 1.45 3.25 13.56
N THR A 136 1.83 2.60 12.46
CA THR A 136 0.95 2.27 11.34
C THR A 136 0.89 0.76 11.09
N GLY A 137 1.91 0.00 11.51
CA GLY A 137 2.11 -1.38 11.10
C GLY A 137 2.88 -1.54 9.78
N TYR A 138 3.42 -0.48 9.18
CA TYR A 138 4.14 -0.59 7.91
C TYR A 138 5.31 -1.58 7.94
N ARG A 139 5.42 -2.44 6.92
CA ARG A 139 6.47 -3.45 6.75
C ARG A 139 7.15 -3.32 5.38
N ALA A 140 8.49 -3.34 5.39
CA ALA A 140 9.37 -3.39 4.23
C ALA A 140 10.83 -3.52 4.73
N LEU A 141 11.75 -3.94 3.87
CA LEU A 141 13.18 -3.80 4.11
C LEU A 141 13.72 -2.58 3.35
N HIS A 142 14.39 -1.67 4.05
CA HIS A 142 14.94 -0.43 3.48
C HIS A 142 16.45 -0.50 3.43
N MET A 143 17.01 -0.30 2.25
CA MET A 143 18.45 -0.15 2.02
C MET A 143 18.71 1.27 1.51
N ILE A 144 19.47 2.06 2.25
CA ILE A 144 19.91 3.39 1.83
C ILE A 144 21.24 3.22 1.13
N LEU A 145 21.28 3.55 -0.15
CA LEU A 145 22.44 3.42 -1.02
C LEU A 145 23.08 4.80 -1.20
N ASN A 146 24.41 4.86 -1.23
CA ASN A 146 25.16 6.04 -1.62
C ASN A 146 25.56 5.89 -3.09
N CYS A 147 25.03 6.78 -3.94
CA CYS A 147 25.22 6.79 -5.39
C CYS A 147 25.73 8.19 -5.77
N ALA A 148 26.96 8.28 -6.26
CA ALA A 148 27.59 9.57 -6.64
C ALA A 148 27.49 10.67 -5.56
N GLY A 149 27.57 10.30 -4.27
CA GLY A 149 27.49 11.24 -3.14
C GLY A 149 26.07 11.64 -2.71
N LEU A 150 25.04 11.10 -3.37
CA LEU A 150 23.63 11.27 -3.00
C LEU A 150 23.05 9.98 -2.44
N LYS A 151 22.01 10.12 -1.61
CA LYS A 151 21.32 8.99 -0.98
C LYS A 151 20.12 8.59 -1.83
N ILE A 152 20.06 7.30 -2.18
CA ILE A 152 18.94 6.67 -2.88
C ILE A 152 18.37 5.58 -1.98
N GLU A 153 17.06 5.59 -1.77
CA GLU A 153 16.38 4.58 -0.95
C GLU A 153 15.94 3.40 -1.82
N LEU A 154 16.33 2.18 -1.48
CA LEU A 154 15.82 0.96 -2.07
C LEU A 154 14.88 0.26 -1.08
N GLN A 155 13.61 0.09 -1.47
CA GLN A 155 12.58 -0.58 -0.69
C GLN A 155 12.32 -1.97 -1.26
N LEU A 156 12.58 -3.01 -0.47
CA LEU A 156 12.23 -4.38 -0.82
C LEU A 156 10.93 -4.76 -0.10
N ARG A 157 9.96 -5.29 -0.86
CA ARG A 157 8.66 -5.70 -0.34
C ARG A 157 8.23 -7.02 -0.95
N SER A 158 7.51 -7.82 -0.19
CA SER A 158 6.67 -8.87 -0.77
C SER A 158 5.42 -8.27 -1.43
N ARG A 159 4.65 -9.08 -2.13
CA ARG A 159 3.33 -8.68 -2.65
C ARG A 159 2.35 -8.29 -1.53
N ALA A 160 2.34 -9.02 -0.42
CA ALA A 160 1.46 -8.73 0.71
C ALA A 160 1.82 -7.39 1.39
N GLN A 161 3.11 -7.15 1.62
CA GLN A 161 3.63 -5.90 2.19
C GLN A 161 3.34 -4.71 1.26
N HIS A 162 3.53 -4.90 -0.05
CA HIS A 162 3.20 -3.87 -1.03
C HIS A 162 1.69 -3.60 -1.08
N HIS A 163 0.86 -4.64 -1.11
CA HIS A 163 -0.60 -4.50 -1.06
C HIS A 163 -1.06 -3.71 0.16
N TRP A 164 -0.59 -4.08 1.36
CA TRP A 164 -0.88 -3.32 2.58
C TRP A 164 -0.51 -1.84 2.46
N ALA A 165 0.69 -1.56 1.92
CA ALA A 165 1.19 -0.20 1.77
C ALA A 165 0.39 0.63 0.77
N GLU A 166 -0.26 0.00 -0.21
CA GLU A 166 -1.16 0.66 -1.16
C GLU A 166 -2.56 0.84 -0.57
N SER A 167 -3.07 -0.14 0.18
CA SER A 167 -4.41 -0.08 0.81
C SER A 167 -4.54 1.07 1.80
N ILE A 168 -3.51 1.31 2.62
CA ILE A 168 -3.53 2.45 3.55
C ILE A 168 -3.38 3.81 2.85
N GLU A 169 -2.67 3.90 1.72
CA GLU A 169 -2.61 5.14 0.91
C GLU A 169 -3.97 5.44 0.27
N ARG A 170 -4.58 4.42 -0.33
CA ARG A 170 -5.94 4.50 -0.87
C ARG A 170 -6.93 4.96 0.19
N THR A 171 -6.86 4.38 1.38
CA THR A 171 -7.77 4.75 2.47
C THR A 171 -7.49 6.15 2.98
N SER A 172 -6.22 6.60 2.98
CA SER A 172 -5.87 7.97 3.37
C SER A 172 -6.55 9.02 2.49
N VAL A 173 -6.62 8.74 1.18
CA VAL A 173 -7.33 9.58 0.22
C VAL A 173 -8.82 9.61 0.53
N ILE A 174 -9.46 8.44 0.57
CA ILE A 174 -10.92 8.30 0.75
C ILE A 174 -11.36 8.96 2.06
N TYR A 175 -10.59 8.73 3.11
CA TYR A 175 -10.84 9.29 4.43
C TYR A 175 -10.45 10.78 4.55
N GLY A 176 -9.66 11.30 3.59
CA GLY A 176 -9.16 12.67 3.61
C GLY A 176 -8.18 12.96 4.75
N GLN A 177 -7.49 11.92 5.23
CA GLN A 177 -6.53 11.96 6.35
C GLN A 177 -5.27 11.19 5.97
N LEU A 178 -4.08 11.75 6.17
CA LEU A 178 -2.83 11.06 5.83
C LEU A 178 -2.48 9.99 6.88
N LEU A 179 -3.06 8.79 6.77
CA LEU A 179 -2.95 7.72 7.77
C LEU A 179 -1.49 7.28 8.02
N LYS A 180 -0.66 7.20 6.97
CA LYS A 180 0.78 6.91 7.13
C LYS A 180 1.55 8.01 7.85
N GLU A 181 0.95 9.19 7.94
CA GLU A 181 1.48 10.33 8.69
C GLU A 181 0.91 10.41 10.11
N ASN A 182 0.19 9.37 10.55
CA ASN A 182 -0.50 9.28 11.83
C ASN A 182 -1.58 10.37 11.99
N GLU A 183 -2.13 10.84 10.87
CA GLU A 183 -3.36 11.62 10.83
C GLU A 183 -4.57 10.66 10.81
N GLY A 184 -5.74 11.14 11.23
CA GLY A 184 -6.96 10.34 11.30
C GLY A 184 -7.23 9.68 12.66
N ASP A 185 -8.31 8.89 12.72
CA ASP A 185 -8.78 8.28 13.96
C ASP A 185 -7.90 7.09 14.33
N ARG A 186 -7.56 6.97 15.61
CA ARG A 186 -6.69 5.90 16.12
C ARG A 186 -7.25 4.51 15.82
N ARG A 187 -8.57 4.34 15.80
CA ARG A 187 -9.24 3.06 15.50
C ARG A 187 -9.02 2.62 14.06
N VAL A 188 -8.93 3.56 13.12
CA VAL A 188 -8.59 3.27 11.72
C VAL A 188 -7.12 2.84 11.60
N LEU A 189 -6.21 3.53 12.29
CA LEU A 189 -4.79 3.15 12.35
C LEU A 189 -4.59 1.77 13.00
N ASP A 190 -5.33 1.50 14.08
CA ASP A 190 -5.29 0.25 14.80
C ASP A 190 -5.83 -0.93 13.95
N TYR A 191 -6.81 -0.69 13.07
CA TYR A 191 -7.21 -1.66 12.04
C TYR A 191 -6.04 -1.98 11.10
N PHE A 192 -5.37 -0.97 10.54
CA PHE A 192 -4.24 -1.19 9.64
C PHE A 192 -3.06 -1.89 10.30
N LYS A 193 -2.81 -1.59 11.58
CA LYS A 193 -1.81 -2.28 12.39
C LYS A 193 -2.14 -3.76 12.58
N THR A 194 -3.39 -4.08 12.90
CA THR A 194 -3.87 -5.48 12.99
C THR A 194 -3.78 -6.18 11.64
N LEU A 195 -4.21 -5.53 10.54
CA LEU A 195 -4.12 -6.06 9.18
C LEU A 195 -2.68 -6.42 8.81
N SER A 196 -1.72 -5.55 9.13
CA SER A 196 -0.30 -5.81 8.90
C SER A 196 0.21 -7.02 9.69
N HIS A 197 -0.22 -7.18 10.94
CA HIS A 197 0.12 -8.34 11.75
C HIS A 197 -0.41 -9.63 11.14
N VAL A 198 -1.68 -9.65 10.72
CA VAL A 198 -2.29 -10.83 10.10
C VAL A 198 -1.58 -11.20 8.80
N PHE A 199 -1.20 -10.23 7.96
CA PHE A 199 -0.39 -10.51 6.77
C PHE A 199 0.98 -11.10 7.13
N PHE A 200 1.63 -10.59 8.16
CA PHE A 200 2.91 -11.15 8.61
C PHE A 200 2.80 -12.60 9.08
N GLU A 201 1.74 -12.96 9.80
CA GLU A 201 1.48 -14.35 10.20
C GLU A 201 1.32 -15.27 8.99
N LEU A 202 0.52 -14.84 8.02
CA LEU A 202 0.33 -15.57 6.75
C LEU A 202 1.64 -15.73 5.97
N GLU A 203 2.45 -14.68 5.89
CA GLU A 203 3.77 -14.72 5.24
C GLU A 203 4.76 -15.66 5.92
N CYS A 204 4.56 -15.92 7.21
CA CYS A 204 5.33 -16.88 7.98
C CYS A 204 4.74 -18.30 7.94
N CYS A 205 3.75 -18.54 7.06
CA CYS A 205 2.98 -19.79 6.99
C CYS A 205 2.33 -20.18 8.33
N ARG A 206 1.99 -19.19 9.16
CA ARG A 206 1.21 -19.38 10.39
C ARG A 206 -0.23 -18.99 10.10
N GLU A 207 -1.16 -19.91 10.38
CA GLU A 207 -2.59 -19.64 10.29
C GLU A 207 -2.98 -18.66 11.41
N PRO A 208 -3.56 -17.49 11.09
CA PRO A 208 -4.12 -16.60 12.09
C PRO A 208 -5.17 -17.35 12.90
N THR A 209 -5.16 -17.18 14.22
CA THR A 209 -6.16 -17.80 15.07
C THR A 209 -7.56 -17.28 14.76
N PRO A 210 -8.63 -18.06 15.01
CA PRO A 210 -9.99 -17.58 14.83
C PRO A 210 -10.29 -16.28 15.58
N GLN A 211 -9.64 -16.07 16.73
CA GLN A 211 -9.80 -14.86 17.53
C GLN A 211 -9.18 -13.63 16.85
N GLU A 212 -8.00 -13.77 16.24
CA GLU A 212 -7.36 -12.69 15.48
C GLU A 212 -8.15 -12.32 14.23
N LYS A 213 -8.73 -13.33 13.56
CA LYS A 213 -9.63 -13.11 12.41
C LYS A 213 -10.89 -12.32 12.83
N ILE A 214 -11.52 -12.69 13.96
CA ILE A 214 -12.68 -11.96 14.51
C ILE A 214 -12.30 -10.53 14.90
N GLU A 215 -11.19 -10.34 15.62
CA GLU A 215 -10.73 -9.01 16.04
C GLU A 215 -10.44 -8.10 14.85
N LEU A 216 -9.86 -8.65 13.76
CA LEU A 216 -9.66 -7.91 12.53
C LEU A 216 -11.01 -7.49 11.91
N ASP A 217 -11.98 -8.40 11.82
CA ASP A 217 -13.32 -8.11 11.27
C ASP A 217 -14.04 -7.01 12.09
N ASP A 218 -13.97 -7.09 13.43
CA ASP A 218 -14.57 -6.08 14.31
C ASP A 218 -13.92 -4.69 14.12
N ARG A 219 -12.58 -4.64 14.03
CA ARG A 219 -11.83 -3.40 13.77
C ARG A 219 -12.12 -2.86 12.39
N ARG A 220 -12.30 -3.73 11.39
CA ARG A 220 -12.68 -3.34 10.03
C ARG A 220 -14.00 -2.60 10.05
N GLU A 221 -15.04 -3.22 10.59
CA GLU A 221 -16.39 -2.64 10.64
C GLU A 221 -16.39 -1.31 11.40
N LEU A 222 -15.63 -1.21 12.50
CA LEU A 222 -15.47 0.04 13.23
C LEU A 222 -14.78 1.12 12.40
N ALA A 223 -13.70 0.76 11.69
CA ALA A 223 -12.97 1.68 10.83
C ALA A 223 -13.84 2.18 9.66
N GLU A 224 -14.60 1.29 9.01
CA GLU A 224 -15.55 1.63 7.92
C GLU A 224 -16.56 2.68 8.40
N ASN A 225 -17.22 2.43 9.53
CA ASN A 225 -18.18 3.36 10.11
C ASN A 225 -17.57 4.75 10.39
N ILE A 226 -16.32 4.81 10.85
CA ILE A 226 -15.62 6.08 11.10
C ILE A 226 -15.29 6.79 9.81
N ILE A 227 -14.79 6.06 8.81
CA ILE A 227 -14.45 6.63 7.50
C ILE A 227 -15.71 7.17 6.82
N ASP A 228 -16.83 6.44 6.90
CA ASP A 228 -18.13 6.86 6.35
C ASP A 228 -18.64 8.15 6.99
N GLN A 229 -18.53 8.28 8.31
CA GLN A 229 -18.94 9.47 9.04
C GLN A 229 -18.00 10.67 8.79
N GLY A 230 -16.71 10.40 8.60
CA GLY A 230 -15.66 11.41 8.39
C GLY A 230 -15.45 11.82 6.93
N ARG A 231 -16.21 11.25 6.00
CA ARG A 231 -16.02 11.41 4.56
C ARG A 231 -16.14 12.89 4.15
N ARG A 232 -15.08 13.44 3.57
CA ARG A 232 -15.13 14.74 2.90
C ARG A 232 -15.84 14.58 1.56
N GLY A 233 -17.16 14.73 1.57
CA GLY A 233 -18.00 14.80 0.38
C GLY A 233 -18.18 13.49 -0.38
N GLU A 234 -19.03 13.54 -1.41
CA GLU A 234 -19.25 12.47 -2.40
C GLU A 234 -17.98 12.26 -3.23
N LEU A 235 -16.89 11.77 -2.65
CA LEU A 235 -15.74 11.32 -3.44
C LEU A 235 -16.15 10.06 -4.19
N LEU A 236 -16.52 10.30 -5.44
CA LEU A 236 -17.21 9.46 -6.39
C LEU A 236 -16.44 8.18 -6.70
N TYR A 237 -17.21 7.11 -6.91
CA TYR A 237 -16.81 5.85 -7.48
C TYR A 237 -15.91 6.05 -8.70
N SER A 238 -14.60 5.91 -8.53
CA SER A 238 -13.70 5.83 -9.66
C SER A 238 -13.92 4.48 -10.35
N ARG A 239 -14.67 4.51 -11.46
CA ARG A 239 -14.67 3.39 -12.39
C ARG A 239 -13.22 3.19 -12.84
N VAL A 240 -12.75 1.95 -12.81
CA VAL A 240 -11.47 1.57 -13.40
C VAL A 240 -11.49 2.03 -14.86
N ASN A 241 -10.69 3.04 -15.21
CA ASN A 241 -10.56 3.49 -16.58
C ASN A 241 -9.58 2.55 -17.30
N GLU A 242 -10.06 1.36 -17.66
CA GLU A 242 -9.27 0.32 -18.36
C GLU A 242 -8.69 0.82 -19.69
N ASP A 243 -9.32 1.81 -20.34
CA ASP A 243 -8.86 2.39 -21.59
C ASP A 243 -7.47 3.05 -21.46
N ILE A 244 -7.17 3.62 -20.30
CA ILE A 244 -5.85 4.21 -20.00
C ILE A 244 -4.76 3.13 -20.02
N LEU A 245 -5.03 1.98 -19.41
CA LEU A 245 -4.07 0.88 -19.33
C LEU A 245 -3.80 0.26 -20.69
N HIS A 246 -4.86 0.08 -21.50
CA HIS A 246 -4.72 -0.39 -22.86
C HIS A 246 -3.87 0.56 -23.71
N THR A 247 -4.05 1.87 -23.53
CA THR A 247 -3.29 2.86 -24.29
C THR A 247 -1.83 2.96 -23.81
N LEU A 248 -1.59 2.91 -22.50
CA LEU A 248 -0.25 2.84 -21.90
C LEU A 248 0.53 1.63 -22.44
N ALA A 249 -0.08 0.43 -22.37
CA ALA A 249 0.52 -0.81 -22.87
C ALA A 249 0.75 -0.77 -24.39
N GLY A 250 -0.13 -0.10 -25.14
CA GLY A 250 0.04 0.15 -26.57
C GLY A 250 1.26 1.03 -26.89
N VAL A 251 1.45 2.11 -26.15
CA VAL A 251 2.62 3.01 -26.31
C VAL A 251 3.92 2.29 -25.94
N GLU A 252 3.92 1.48 -24.89
CA GLU A 252 5.10 0.73 -24.47
C GLU A 252 5.52 -0.32 -25.49
N ARG A 253 4.59 -1.10 -26.07
CA ARG A 253 4.90 -2.11 -27.11
C ARG A 253 5.62 -1.52 -28.32
N ASN A 254 5.39 -0.24 -28.62
CA ASN A 254 6.00 0.46 -29.74
C ASN A 254 7.37 1.08 -29.39
N ARG A 255 7.85 0.93 -28.16
CA ARG A 255 9.18 1.41 -27.73
C ARG A 255 10.09 0.22 -27.44
N PRO A 256 11.27 0.11 -28.10
CA PRO A 256 12.20 -1.01 -27.92
C PRO A 256 12.93 -1.03 -26.55
N SER A 257 12.47 -0.22 -25.60
CA SER A 257 13.13 0.11 -24.35
C SER A 257 12.62 -0.75 -23.19
N GLN A 258 13.52 -1.36 -22.43
CA GLN A 258 13.19 -2.11 -21.21
C GLN A 258 12.85 -1.23 -19.99
N PHE A 259 12.94 0.11 -20.09
CA PHE A 259 12.59 1.02 -18.99
C PHE A 259 12.11 2.38 -19.50
N ASN A 260 10.91 2.79 -19.12
CA ASN A 260 10.26 4.01 -19.57
C ASN A 260 9.83 4.87 -18.39
N ASN A 261 9.98 6.19 -18.55
CA ASN A 261 9.49 7.17 -17.60
C ASN A 261 8.08 7.63 -17.98
N TRP A 262 7.24 7.81 -16.96
CA TRP A 262 5.85 8.20 -17.09
C TRP A 262 5.52 9.28 -16.08
N ILE A 263 4.81 10.32 -16.52
CA ILE A 263 4.12 11.25 -15.63
C ILE A 263 2.67 10.80 -15.57
N LEU A 264 2.16 10.65 -14.35
CA LEU A 264 0.77 10.33 -14.07
C LEU A 264 0.14 11.53 -13.35
N ILE A 265 -0.98 12.03 -13.86
CA ILE A 265 -1.73 13.14 -13.27
C ILE A 265 -3.09 12.63 -12.85
N PHE A 266 -3.35 12.62 -11.55
CA PHE A 266 -4.58 12.15 -10.95
C PHE A 266 -5.33 13.33 -10.32
N ASP A 267 -6.65 13.40 -10.53
CA ASP A 267 -7.53 14.34 -9.86
C ASP A 267 -8.30 13.61 -8.77
N TRP A 268 -7.96 13.90 -7.52
CA TRP A 268 -8.63 13.31 -6.38
C TRP A 268 -10.07 13.76 -6.24
N ASN A 269 -10.46 14.93 -6.75
CA ASN A 269 -11.84 15.42 -6.64
C ASN A 269 -12.80 14.60 -7.52
N THR A 270 -12.37 14.23 -8.72
CA THR A 270 -13.16 13.43 -9.66
C THR A 270 -12.87 11.94 -9.56
N GLY A 271 -11.78 11.55 -8.90
CA GLY A 271 -11.32 10.17 -8.81
C GLY A 271 -10.80 9.63 -10.14
N GLN A 272 -10.35 10.49 -11.06
CA GLN A 272 -9.95 10.11 -12.41
C GLN A 272 -8.54 10.56 -12.73
N PHE A 273 -7.89 9.82 -13.63
CA PHE A 273 -6.68 10.30 -14.28
C PHE A 273 -7.04 11.42 -15.25
N VAL A 274 -6.39 12.56 -15.10
CA VAL A 274 -6.50 13.70 -16.01
C VAL A 274 -5.73 13.41 -17.29
N THR A 275 -4.49 12.94 -17.14
CA THR A 275 -3.62 12.61 -18.25
C THR A 275 -2.46 11.73 -17.77
N TRP A 276 -1.79 11.10 -18.73
CA TRP A 276 -0.51 10.45 -18.53
C TRP A 276 0.38 10.76 -19.74
N GLU A 277 1.67 10.93 -19.48
CA GLU A 277 2.62 11.29 -20.52
C GLU A 277 3.83 10.37 -20.46
N SER A 278 4.20 9.80 -21.61
CA SER A 278 5.46 9.09 -21.74
C SER A 278 6.56 10.11 -22.02
N ILE A 279 7.51 10.23 -21.10
CA ILE A 279 8.53 11.28 -21.17
C ILE A 279 9.85 10.75 -21.69
N SER A 280 10.76 11.69 -21.95
CA SER A 280 12.13 11.40 -22.33
C SER A 280 12.83 10.53 -21.29
N LYS A 281 13.81 9.76 -21.76
CA LYS A 281 14.73 9.06 -20.87
C LYS A 281 15.81 9.98 -20.34
N ASP A 282 16.05 11.10 -21.03
CA ASP A 282 16.99 12.11 -20.56
C ASP A 282 16.50 12.65 -19.20
N PRO A 283 17.29 12.53 -18.13
CA PRO A 283 16.85 12.96 -16.81
C PRO A 283 16.56 14.45 -16.69
N VAL A 284 17.20 15.31 -17.50
CA VAL A 284 16.95 16.75 -17.46
C VAL A 284 15.58 17.03 -18.06
N GLU A 285 15.31 16.56 -19.27
CA GLU A 285 14.02 16.73 -19.94
C GLU A 285 12.86 16.09 -19.15
N ALA A 286 13.11 14.91 -18.57
CA ALA A 286 12.15 14.21 -17.72
C ALA A 286 11.79 15.02 -16.47
N TYR A 287 12.79 15.60 -15.81
CA TYR A 287 12.56 16.43 -14.64
C TYR A 287 11.83 17.73 -14.99
N ASP A 288 12.23 18.41 -16.06
CA ASP A 288 11.64 19.69 -16.45
C ASP A 288 10.15 19.51 -16.82
N SER A 289 9.81 18.44 -17.53
CA SER A 289 8.42 18.05 -17.82
C SER A 289 7.64 17.77 -16.54
N TYR A 290 8.25 17.04 -15.60
CA TYR A 290 7.63 16.71 -14.31
C TYR A 290 7.41 17.95 -13.44
N ASN A 291 8.38 18.86 -13.36
CA ASN A 291 8.28 20.08 -12.58
C ASN A 291 7.19 21.01 -13.15
N LYS A 292 7.12 21.12 -14.49
CA LYS A 292 6.05 21.85 -15.17
C LYS A 292 4.67 21.29 -14.81
N SER A 293 4.50 19.97 -14.84
CA SER A 293 3.24 19.33 -14.47
C SER A 293 2.90 19.51 -13.00
N GLU A 294 3.84 19.40 -12.07
CA GLU A 294 3.59 19.68 -10.64
C GLU A 294 3.19 21.13 -10.37
N ASN A 295 3.72 22.10 -11.13
CA ASN A 295 3.34 23.50 -11.01
C ASN A 295 1.96 23.79 -11.62
N GLN A 296 1.59 23.09 -12.69
CA GLN A 296 0.28 23.23 -13.32
C GLN A 296 -0.85 22.56 -12.52
N TYR A 297 -0.55 21.44 -11.86
CA TYR A 297 -1.52 20.62 -11.14
C TYR A 297 -1.16 20.52 -9.66
N ALA A 298 -1.65 21.50 -8.88
CA ALA A 298 -1.29 21.65 -7.48
C ALA A 298 -2.02 20.66 -6.55
N GLU A 299 -1.34 20.22 -5.48
CA GLU A 299 -1.93 19.38 -4.43
C GLU A 299 -3.06 20.11 -3.67
N SER A 300 -2.98 21.44 -3.55
CA SER A 300 -4.03 22.26 -2.94
C SER A 300 -5.36 22.18 -3.69
N ASP A 301 -5.30 21.92 -4.98
CA ASP A 301 -6.47 21.87 -5.86
C ASP A 301 -6.99 20.44 -6.01
N GLY A 302 -6.41 19.49 -5.27
CA GLY A 302 -6.79 18.08 -5.29
C GLY A 302 -6.06 17.24 -6.34
N PHE A 303 -5.02 17.76 -7.00
CA PHE A 303 -4.26 16.98 -7.97
C PHE A 303 -3.05 16.27 -7.36
N GLU A 304 -2.70 15.15 -7.99
CA GLU A 304 -1.50 14.40 -7.70
C GLU A 304 -0.73 14.07 -8.98
N VAL A 305 0.47 14.64 -9.07
CA VAL A 305 1.43 14.38 -10.15
C VAL A 305 2.51 13.44 -9.64
N VAL A 306 2.79 12.38 -10.38
CA VAL A 306 3.82 11.39 -10.03
C VAL A 306 4.69 11.09 -11.24
N LEU A 307 6.01 11.15 -11.04
CA LEU A 307 7.00 10.61 -11.97
C LEU A 307 7.36 9.17 -11.56
N VAL A 308 7.05 8.21 -12.44
CA VAL A 308 7.36 6.79 -12.26
C VAL A 308 8.19 6.29 -13.43
N GLY A 309 9.33 5.65 -13.14
CA GLY A 309 10.03 4.84 -14.14
C GLY A 309 9.76 3.36 -13.88
N SER A 310 9.38 2.62 -14.92
CA SER A 310 9.10 1.19 -14.81
C SER A 310 9.56 0.43 -16.06
N SER A 311 9.86 -0.85 -15.87
CA SER A 311 10.17 -1.78 -16.95
C SER A 311 8.95 -2.41 -17.61
N ASP A 312 7.77 -2.25 -17.02
CA ASP A 312 6.51 -2.77 -17.56
C ASP A 312 5.36 -1.84 -17.11
N VAL A 313 4.71 -1.19 -18.07
CA VAL A 313 3.64 -0.24 -17.80
C VAL A 313 2.38 -0.92 -17.27
N SER A 314 2.15 -2.19 -17.61
CA SER A 314 1.06 -2.99 -17.04
C SER A 314 1.24 -3.19 -15.52
N MET A 315 2.48 -3.08 -15.05
CA MET A 315 2.85 -3.17 -13.64
C MET A 315 2.71 -1.84 -12.89
N ILE A 316 2.54 -0.70 -13.57
CA ILE A 316 2.16 0.56 -12.91
C ILE A 316 0.82 0.38 -12.16
N ARG A 317 -0.14 -0.33 -12.77
CA ARG A 317 -1.40 -0.71 -12.11
C ARG A 317 -1.18 -1.46 -10.79
N ARG A 318 -0.17 -2.33 -10.73
CA ARG A 318 0.10 -3.15 -9.54
C ARG A 318 0.94 -2.40 -8.51
N THR A 319 1.93 -1.62 -8.95
CA THR A 319 2.83 -0.84 -8.08
C THR A 319 2.18 0.41 -7.51
N HIS A 320 1.15 0.94 -8.18
CA HIS A 320 0.44 2.17 -7.82
C HIS A 320 -1.09 1.98 -7.95
N SER A 321 -1.58 0.84 -7.45
CA SER A 321 -2.99 0.42 -7.56
C SER A 321 -3.99 1.38 -6.91
N HIS A 322 -3.54 2.26 -6.00
CA HIS A 322 -4.39 3.26 -5.37
C HIS A 322 -4.99 4.28 -6.34
N TYR A 323 -4.39 4.50 -7.52
CA TYR A 323 -4.93 5.43 -8.53
C TYR A 323 -5.91 4.77 -9.54
N PHE A 324 -5.94 3.45 -9.66
CA PHE A 324 -6.69 2.77 -10.75
C PHE A 324 -8.08 2.27 -10.36
N GLY A 325 -8.67 2.82 -9.30
CA GLY A 325 -10.07 2.62 -8.96
C GLY A 325 -10.44 1.39 -8.12
N ILE A 326 -11.71 1.35 -7.73
CA ILE A 326 -12.32 0.52 -6.67
C ILE A 326 -13.42 -0.36 -7.28
N ASP A 327 -13.43 -1.66 -7.01
CA ASP A 327 -14.63 -2.50 -7.15
C ASP A 327 -15.57 -2.24 -5.97
N GLY A 328 -16.28 -1.11 -5.93
CA GLY A 328 -17.28 -0.79 -4.90
C GLY A 328 -16.72 -0.53 -3.48
N TYR A 329 -17.35 0.38 -2.73
CA TYR A 329 -16.90 0.77 -1.38
C TYR A 329 -16.96 -0.38 -0.37
N ASP A 330 -17.89 -1.33 -0.56
CA ASP A 330 -17.98 -2.54 0.22
C ASP A 330 -16.65 -3.31 0.25
N SER A 331 -15.79 -3.19 -0.78
CA SER A 331 -14.57 -4.00 -0.92
C SER A 331 -13.27 -3.39 -0.39
N VAL A 332 -13.25 -2.12 0.05
CA VAL A 332 -12.00 -1.37 0.35
C VAL A 332 -11.21 -2.03 1.50
N LEU A 333 -11.92 -2.59 2.49
CA LEU A 333 -11.34 -3.32 3.60
C LEU A 333 -11.72 -4.82 3.65
N GLN A 334 -12.63 -5.30 2.79
CA GLN A 334 -13.11 -6.71 2.79
C GLN A 334 -12.01 -7.74 2.53
N ASN A 335 -10.89 -7.34 1.94
CA ASN A 335 -9.96 -8.27 1.35
C ASN A 335 -8.84 -8.66 2.32
N LEU A 336 -9.16 -9.23 3.48
CA LEU A 336 -8.24 -10.21 4.04
C LEU A 336 -8.37 -11.51 3.24
N GLU A 337 -9.61 -11.96 3.01
CA GLU A 337 -9.89 -13.21 2.29
C GLU A 337 -9.81 -13.05 0.78
N ALA A 338 -10.17 -11.91 0.18
CA ALA A 338 -9.95 -11.72 -1.26
C ALA A 338 -8.49 -11.35 -1.63
N SER A 339 -7.71 -10.80 -0.69
CA SER A 339 -6.25 -10.64 -0.86
C SER A 339 -5.50 -11.96 -0.66
N VAL A 340 -6.06 -12.88 0.14
CA VAL A 340 -5.72 -14.31 0.09
C VAL A 340 -6.33 -14.98 -1.16
N ALA A 341 -7.43 -14.48 -1.74
CA ALA A 341 -8.08 -15.08 -2.91
C ALA A 341 -7.37 -14.85 -4.24
N GLY A 342 -6.36 -13.98 -4.30
CA GLY A 342 -5.30 -14.09 -5.30
C GLY A 342 -4.61 -15.47 -5.31
N PHE A 343 -4.81 -16.25 -4.25
CA PHE A 343 -4.40 -17.64 -4.05
C PHE A 343 -5.56 -18.63 -3.76
N SER A 344 -6.84 -18.20 -3.75
CA SER A 344 -8.02 -19.10 -3.73
C SER A 344 -9.36 -18.33 -3.73
N LYS A 345 -10.16 -18.43 -4.81
CA LYS A 345 -11.55 -17.93 -4.91
C LYS A 345 -12.44 -18.41 -3.74
N ARG A 346 -12.78 -17.57 -2.76
CA ARG A 346 -13.73 -17.93 -1.68
C ARG A 346 -14.65 -16.76 -1.32
N LYS A 347 -15.88 -17.07 -0.88
CA LYS A 347 -16.87 -16.10 -0.40
C LYS A 347 -16.58 -15.75 1.06
N THR A 348 -16.72 -14.47 1.43
CA THR A 348 -16.42 -13.94 2.77
C THR A 348 -17.53 -14.16 3.79
N ILE A 349 -17.18 -14.43 5.05
CA ILE A 349 -18.09 -14.37 6.21
C ILE A 349 -17.75 -13.17 7.12
N GLN A 350 -18.77 -12.46 7.61
CA GLN A 350 -18.61 -11.33 8.54
C GLN A 350 -18.23 -11.81 9.95
N GLY A 351 -17.72 -10.91 10.80
CA GLY A 351 -17.21 -11.24 12.14
C GLY A 351 -18.25 -11.92 13.04
N ASP A 352 -19.51 -11.47 12.96
CA ASP A 352 -20.63 -12.06 13.70
C ASP A 352 -20.97 -13.50 13.23
N ALA A 353 -20.93 -13.77 11.93
CA ALA A 353 -21.08 -15.13 11.39
C ALA A 353 -19.91 -16.04 11.82
N ARG A 354 -18.67 -15.53 11.77
CA ARG A 354 -17.48 -16.26 12.24
C ARG A 354 -17.55 -16.59 13.73
N ARG A 355 -18.05 -15.67 14.57
CA ARG A 355 -18.27 -15.91 16.02
C ARG A 355 -19.27 -17.03 16.27
N VAL A 356 -20.39 -17.05 15.54
CA VAL A 356 -21.39 -18.13 15.65
C VAL A 356 -20.77 -19.46 15.22
N LEU A 357 -20.08 -19.48 14.08
CA LEU A 357 -19.39 -20.68 13.58
C LEU A 357 -18.36 -21.21 14.58
N LEU A 358 -17.53 -20.33 15.14
CA LEU A 358 -16.51 -20.68 16.14
C LEU A 358 -17.13 -21.22 17.44
N THR A 359 -18.26 -20.65 17.84
CA THR A 359 -19.01 -21.09 19.03
C THR A 359 -19.54 -22.51 18.84
N LEU A 360 -20.19 -22.78 17.70
CA LEU A 360 -20.67 -24.11 17.36
C LEU A 360 -19.53 -25.13 17.28
N PHE A 361 -18.39 -24.73 16.72
CA PHE A 361 -17.20 -25.56 16.59
C PHE A 361 -16.60 -25.94 17.96
N ARG A 362 -16.36 -24.94 18.82
CA ARG A 362 -15.82 -25.13 20.18
C ARG A 362 -16.71 -26.01 21.04
N LYS A 363 -18.04 -25.86 20.90
CA LYS A 363 -19.05 -26.65 21.64
C LYS A 363 -19.35 -28.01 20.98
N LYS A 364 -18.74 -28.33 19.84
CA LYS A 364 -18.88 -29.58 19.09
C LYS A 364 -20.33 -29.87 18.63
N PHE A 365 -21.09 -28.84 18.28
CA PHE A 365 -22.43 -29.01 17.70
C PHE A 365 -22.31 -29.38 16.22
N TRP A 366 -22.35 -30.68 15.92
CA TRP A 366 -22.21 -31.25 14.57
C TRP A 366 -23.34 -32.22 14.25
N GLY A 367 -23.94 -32.10 13.06
CA GLY A 367 -24.96 -33.01 12.55
C GLY A 367 -26.11 -33.24 13.56
N ARG A 368 -26.17 -34.43 14.17
CA ARG A 368 -27.24 -34.77 15.15
C ARG A 368 -27.09 -34.04 16.49
N ASN A 369 -25.90 -33.56 16.84
CA ASN A 369 -25.68 -32.76 18.06
C ASN A 369 -26.02 -31.29 17.77
N THR A 370 -27.25 -30.91 18.10
CA THR A 370 -27.83 -29.60 17.76
C THR A 370 -28.04 -28.74 18.99
N VAL A 371 -28.16 -27.42 18.78
CA VAL A 371 -28.50 -26.43 19.81
C VAL A 371 -29.73 -25.64 19.38
N SER A 372 -30.64 -25.30 20.31
CA SER A 372 -31.79 -24.46 19.95
C SER A 372 -31.35 -23.04 19.57
N HIS A 373 -32.06 -22.42 18.63
CA HIS A 373 -31.81 -21.04 18.20
C HIS A 373 -31.74 -20.08 19.40
N ASP A 374 -32.68 -20.19 20.34
CA ASP A 374 -32.71 -19.33 21.53
C ASP A 374 -31.53 -19.59 22.47
N THR A 375 -31.10 -20.84 22.61
CA THR A 375 -29.92 -21.15 23.44
C THR A 375 -28.66 -20.58 22.82
N LEU A 376 -28.51 -20.75 21.50
CA LEU A 376 -27.36 -20.24 20.77
C LEU A 376 -27.30 -18.71 20.85
N ARG A 377 -28.41 -18.02 20.57
CA ARG A 377 -28.50 -16.55 20.63
C ARG A 377 -28.30 -16.01 22.05
N ASN A 378 -29.08 -16.51 23.01
CA ASN A 378 -29.21 -15.88 24.32
C ASN A 378 -28.16 -16.36 25.33
N HIS A 379 -27.52 -17.51 25.13
CA HIS A 379 -26.52 -18.03 26.07
C HIS A 379 -25.10 -18.07 25.51
N TYR A 380 -24.93 -18.49 24.25
CA TYR A 380 -23.59 -18.73 23.70
C TYR A 380 -23.06 -17.61 22.79
N CYS A 381 -23.94 -16.89 22.09
CA CYS A 381 -23.58 -15.84 21.14
C CYS A 381 -24.09 -14.45 21.56
N LYS A 382 -24.10 -14.15 22.87
CA LYS A 382 -24.59 -12.86 23.42
C LYS A 382 -23.89 -11.63 22.83
N SER A 383 -22.65 -11.76 22.40
CA SER A 383 -21.83 -10.68 21.85
C SER A 383 -22.06 -10.42 20.35
N VAL A 384 -22.85 -11.27 19.68
CA VAL A 384 -23.20 -11.14 18.26
C VAL A 384 -24.28 -10.07 18.13
N ARG A 385 -24.02 -9.02 17.34
CA ARG A 385 -24.91 -7.86 17.20
C ARG A 385 -26.11 -8.21 16.31
N ASP A 386 -25.85 -8.77 15.13
CA ASP A 386 -26.89 -9.22 14.21
C ASP A 386 -26.88 -10.74 14.05
N PHE A 387 -27.47 -11.42 15.03
CA PHE A 387 -27.54 -12.88 15.03
C PHE A 387 -28.35 -13.44 13.86
N ALA A 388 -29.38 -12.73 13.39
CA ALA A 388 -30.23 -13.20 12.31
C ALA A 388 -29.48 -13.16 10.97
N ALA A 389 -28.78 -12.05 10.68
CA ALA A 389 -27.94 -11.94 9.50
C ALA A 389 -26.79 -12.97 9.52
N ALA A 390 -26.15 -13.16 10.69
CA ALA A 390 -25.08 -14.15 10.87
C ALA A 390 -25.54 -15.57 10.51
N ILE A 391 -26.71 -16.00 10.99
CA ILE A 391 -27.29 -17.32 10.66
C ILE A 391 -27.64 -17.42 9.17
N ALA A 392 -28.25 -16.39 8.58
CA ALA A 392 -28.60 -16.39 7.16
C ALA A 392 -27.36 -16.53 6.25
N ILE A 393 -26.26 -15.86 6.59
CA ILE A 393 -24.99 -16.00 5.86
C ILE A 393 -24.46 -17.43 5.94
N LEU A 394 -24.40 -18.01 7.14
CA LEU A 394 -23.90 -19.37 7.35
C LEU A 394 -24.77 -20.43 6.67
N GLU A 395 -26.10 -20.24 6.66
CA GLU A 395 -27.06 -21.07 5.91
C GLU A 395 -26.82 -20.95 4.40
N SER A 396 -26.60 -19.74 3.88
CA SER A 396 -26.35 -19.51 2.45
C SER A 396 -25.06 -20.13 1.92
N LEU A 397 -24.07 -20.32 2.81
CA LEU A 397 -22.81 -21.01 2.53
C LEU A 397 -22.87 -22.51 2.84
N ASP A 398 -24.01 -22.98 3.35
CA ASP A 398 -24.23 -24.38 3.73
C ASP A 398 -23.20 -24.87 4.76
N LEU A 399 -22.77 -23.98 5.66
CA LEU A 399 -21.84 -24.28 6.76
C LEU A 399 -22.57 -24.77 8.02
N ILE A 400 -23.87 -24.49 8.11
CA ILE A 400 -24.74 -24.92 9.21
C ILE A 400 -26.00 -25.60 8.68
N ASP A 401 -26.46 -26.62 9.40
CA ASP A 401 -27.73 -27.29 9.20
C ASP A 401 -28.77 -26.74 10.18
N LYS A 402 -30.01 -26.58 9.69
CA LYS A 402 -31.15 -26.19 10.51
C LYS A 402 -32.28 -27.20 10.41
N SER A 403 -32.68 -27.74 11.55
CA SER A 403 -33.80 -28.66 11.64
C SER A 403 -35.11 -27.96 11.25
N THR A 404 -35.76 -28.47 10.20
CA THR A 404 -37.07 -27.98 9.72
C THR A 404 -38.19 -28.16 10.76
N ARG A 405 -38.01 -29.05 11.74
CA ARG A 405 -39.03 -29.37 12.76
C ARG A 405 -38.87 -28.62 14.08
N THR A 406 -37.64 -28.26 14.45
CA THR A 406 -37.33 -27.71 15.78
C THR A 406 -36.59 -26.38 15.73
N GLY A 407 -36.13 -25.95 14.55
CA GLY A 407 -35.27 -24.77 14.41
C GLY A 407 -33.89 -24.92 15.09
N ALA A 408 -33.52 -26.15 15.49
CA ALA A 408 -32.23 -26.43 16.10
C ALA A 408 -31.12 -26.38 15.05
N ILE A 409 -29.95 -25.88 15.45
CA ILE A 409 -28.83 -25.53 14.58
C ILE A 409 -27.63 -26.42 14.92
N SER A 410 -26.89 -26.85 13.91
CA SER A 410 -25.61 -27.55 14.03
C SER A 410 -24.68 -27.19 12.89
N LEU A 411 -23.38 -27.46 13.02
CA LEU A 411 -22.46 -27.42 11.88
C LEU A 411 -22.75 -28.55 10.90
N ASN A 412 -22.61 -28.26 9.60
CA ASN A 412 -22.77 -29.23 8.53
C ASN A 412 -21.63 -30.26 8.59
N ALA A 413 -21.97 -31.49 8.99
CA ALA A 413 -20.99 -32.56 9.21
C ALA A 413 -20.28 -33.02 7.91
N SER A 414 -20.88 -32.77 6.74
CA SER A 414 -20.26 -33.07 5.44
C SER A 414 -19.21 -32.06 5.01
N LYS A 415 -19.16 -30.88 5.66
CA LYS A 415 -18.30 -29.75 5.33
C LYS A 415 -17.30 -29.41 6.44
N GLN A 416 -16.80 -30.42 7.13
CA GLN A 416 -15.85 -30.22 8.24
C GLN A 416 -14.62 -29.42 7.83
N ASP A 417 -14.03 -29.70 6.67
CA ASP A 417 -12.83 -29.02 6.22
C ASP A 417 -13.13 -27.57 5.79
N GLU A 418 -14.25 -27.33 5.11
CA GLU A 418 -14.72 -25.98 4.80
C GLU A 418 -14.97 -25.15 6.07
N VAL A 419 -15.66 -25.71 7.07
CA VAL A 419 -15.88 -25.04 8.35
C VAL A 419 -14.56 -24.67 9.02
N LYS A 420 -13.58 -25.58 9.05
CA LYS A 420 -12.24 -25.29 9.61
C LYS A 420 -11.50 -24.19 8.84
N MET A 421 -11.74 -24.06 7.53
CA MET A 421 -11.10 -23.04 6.70
C MET A 421 -11.65 -21.63 6.94
N TYR A 422 -12.87 -21.51 7.46
CA TYR A 422 -13.50 -20.23 7.85
C TYR A 422 -13.17 -19.78 9.29
N LEU A 423 -12.71 -20.72 10.12
CA LEU A 423 -12.19 -20.48 11.47
C LEU A 423 -10.71 -20.15 11.40
#